data_AF-A0A7X7RGU5-F1
#
_entry.id   AF-A0A7X7RGU5-F1
#
_cell.length_a   1.000
_cell.length_b   1.000
_cell.length_c   1.000
_cell.angle_alpha   90.00
_cell.angle_beta   90.00
_cell.angle_gamma   90.00
#
_symmetry.space_group_name_H-M   'P 1'
#
loop_
_entity.id
_entity.type
_entity.pdbx_description
1 polymer ?
#
loop_
_entity_poly.entity_id
_entity_poly.type
_entity_poly.pdbx_seq_one_letter_code
_entity_poly.pdbx_strand_id
1 'polypeptide(L)'
;MKKSRFNLGSAPVGERLWILNASARLSPYPYPENMPVFQCPDLPPEGYQVSLHVIAGNPMHSKHQAHVATACKIIREICLHREHKAVFIATDKDKGAKGTKGAGAQDIAAAVRDSFGAATTIVHLERGRIRGSNEAGECTFACLAGLSLFTTVDNVGAAASILTRRTIPVIPHVFSPNGSLNTPGGRFKLKIMREIYALSALDELYQTLWRTAVRNNGRVEGIVVVPDAEWLSILWRTVMPGFRTHAVHKPSARGFKIDLSMDGMVFLMGVAPGREFQKQDVAKLLGYKGKDAWKENKARIMHVLGPFFEEGENVQMLKRRVAFTGTTRL
;
A
#
# COMPACT_ATOMS: atom_id res chain seq x y z
N MET A 1 -17.06 29.42 14.39
CA MET A 1 -18.15 28.74 13.65
C MET A 1 -18.00 27.23 13.79
N LYS A 2 -18.99 26.55 14.37
CA LYS A 2 -19.03 25.08 14.44
C LYS A 2 -19.23 24.53 13.02
N LYS A 3 -18.23 23.87 12.44
CA LYS A 3 -18.38 23.08 11.19
C LYS A 3 -19.29 21.88 11.50
N SER A 4 -20.61 22.07 11.36
CA SER A 4 -21.60 21.03 11.51
C SER A 4 -22.25 20.73 10.16
N ARG A 5 -22.25 19.45 9.81
CA ARG A 5 -22.92 18.78 8.66
C ARG A 5 -22.10 18.78 7.36
N PHE A 6 -21.66 17.58 6.99
CA PHE A 6 -21.33 17.24 5.60
C PHE A 6 -22.63 17.32 4.79
N ASN A 7 -22.75 18.33 3.94
CA ASN A 7 -23.93 18.51 3.07
C ASN A 7 -23.74 17.72 1.77
N LEU A 8 -24.37 16.55 1.68
CA LEU A 8 -24.30 15.64 0.54
C LEU A 8 -25.06 16.16 -0.70
N GLY A 9 -25.89 17.20 -0.56
CA GLY A 9 -26.69 17.76 -1.66
C GLY A 9 -25.91 18.70 -2.58
N SER A 10 -24.77 19.23 -2.13
CA SER A 10 -23.98 20.24 -2.85
C SER A 10 -22.67 19.73 -3.45
N ALA A 11 -22.40 18.42 -3.39
CA ALA A 11 -21.20 17.83 -3.98
C ALA A 11 -21.33 17.83 -5.52
N PRO A 12 -20.40 18.46 -6.27
CA PRO A 12 -20.42 18.46 -7.73
C PRO A 12 -20.44 17.04 -8.28
N VAL A 13 -21.10 16.82 -9.42
CA VAL A 13 -21.21 15.50 -10.09
C VAL A 13 -19.85 14.82 -10.28
N GLY A 14 -18.76 15.59 -10.42
CA GLY A 14 -17.38 15.11 -10.48
C GLY A 14 -16.89 14.33 -9.26
N GLU A 15 -17.44 14.55 -8.05
CA GLU A 15 -17.09 13.78 -6.85
C GLU A 15 -17.80 12.41 -6.81
N ARG A 16 -18.90 12.23 -7.57
CA ARG A 16 -19.55 10.92 -7.76
C ARG A 16 -18.79 10.01 -8.72
N LEU A 17 -17.91 10.59 -9.56
CA LEU A 17 -17.12 9.89 -10.57
C LEU A 17 -15.81 9.27 -10.03
N TRP A 18 -15.44 9.49 -8.78
CA TRP A 18 -14.21 8.94 -8.17
C TRP A 18 -14.19 7.41 -8.05
N ILE A 19 -15.30 6.74 -8.40
CA ILE A 19 -15.37 5.27 -8.48
C ILE A 19 -14.77 4.73 -9.78
N LEU A 20 -14.47 5.57 -10.79
CA LEU A 20 -14.02 5.11 -12.11
C LEU A 20 -12.54 5.40 -12.39
N ASN A 21 -11.66 4.51 -11.91
CA ASN A 21 -10.66 3.83 -12.75
C ASN A 21 -9.76 2.92 -11.90
N ALA A 22 -9.71 1.63 -12.27
CA ALA A 22 -9.03 0.51 -11.58
C ALA A 22 -9.47 0.20 -10.13
N SER A 23 -9.87 1.20 -9.33
CA SER A 23 -10.37 1.04 -7.96
C SER A 23 -11.73 0.34 -7.89
N ALA A 24 -12.46 0.26 -9.01
CA ALA A 24 -13.75 -0.40 -9.14
C ALA A 24 -13.68 -1.94 -9.04
N ARG A 25 -12.52 -2.56 -8.88
CA ARG A 25 -12.38 -4.01 -8.60
C ARG A 25 -11.96 -4.30 -7.16
N LEU A 26 -11.64 -3.26 -6.38
CA LEU A 26 -11.12 -3.39 -5.02
C LEU A 26 -12.20 -3.23 -3.95
N SER A 27 -13.45 -2.99 -4.36
CA SER A 27 -14.59 -2.98 -3.44
C SER A 27 -14.79 -4.38 -2.85
N PRO A 28 -14.93 -4.50 -1.53
CA PRO A 28 -15.30 -5.75 -0.88
C PRO A 28 -16.77 -6.15 -1.11
N TYR A 29 -17.52 -5.38 -1.91
CA TYR A 29 -18.93 -5.62 -2.25
C TYR A 29 -19.11 -5.76 -3.77
N PRO A 30 -20.00 -6.67 -4.23
CA PRO A 30 -20.36 -6.80 -5.63
C PRO A 30 -20.97 -5.50 -6.16
N TYR A 31 -20.59 -5.13 -7.38
CA TYR A 31 -21.11 -3.94 -8.05
C TYR A 31 -22.49 -4.19 -8.65
N PRO A 32 -23.31 -3.15 -8.84
CA PRO A 32 -24.50 -3.24 -9.68
C PRO A 32 -24.11 -3.73 -11.08
N GLU A 33 -24.87 -4.70 -11.62
CA GLU A 33 -24.56 -5.39 -12.89
C GLU A 33 -24.40 -4.46 -14.10
N ASN A 34 -24.95 -3.25 -14.02
CA ASN A 34 -24.99 -2.25 -15.08
C ASN A 34 -23.90 -1.17 -14.97
N MET A 35 -22.94 -1.30 -14.04
CA MET A 35 -21.83 -0.35 -13.92
C MET A 35 -20.66 -0.77 -14.83
N PRO A 36 -20.22 0.06 -15.80
CA PRO A 36 -19.07 -0.27 -16.62
C PRO A 36 -17.79 -0.24 -15.77
N VAL A 37 -17.27 -1.43 -15.45
CA VAL A 37 -15.99 -1.62 -14.76
C VAL A 37 -14.91 -1.89 -15.81
N PHE A 38 -14.04 -0.91 -16.03
CA PHE A 38 -12.88 -1.09 -16.90
C PHE A 38 -11.89 -2.04 -16.23
N GLN A 39 -11.72 -3.22 -16.84
CA GLN A 39 -10.76 -4.21 -16.39
C GLN A 39 -9.37 -3.82 -16.90
N CYS A 40 -8.38 -3.81 -16.01
CA CYS A 40 -7.00 -3.85 -16.49
C CYS A 40 -6.78 -5.19 -17.21
N PRO A 41 -6.10 -5.18 -18.36
CA PRO A 41 -5.86 -6.41 -19.12
C PRO A 41 -5.15 -7.44 -18.24
N ASP A 42 -5.58 -8.70 -18.36
CA ASP A 42 -4.89 -9.81 -17.71
C ASP A 42 -3.46 -9.85 -18.25
N LEU A 43 -2.50 -9.70 -17.35
CA LEU A 43 -1.09 -9.76 -17.72
C LEU A 43 -0.67 -11.21 -17.85
N PRO A 44 0.24 -11.50 -18.80
CA PRO A 44 0.71 -12.87 -19.01
C PRO A 44 1.28 -13.43 -17.70
N PRO A 45 1.00 -14.72 -17.39
CA PRO A 45 1.37 -15.35 -16.11
C PRO A 45 2.89 -15.51 -15.90
N GLU A 46 3.70 -15.18 -16.90
CA GLU A 46 5.14 -15.42 -16.89
C GLU A 46 5.96 -14.17 -16.51
N GLY A 47 6.42 -14.15 -15.25
CA GLY A 47 7.43 -13.22 -14.74
C GLY A 47 6.90 -12.22 -13.72
N TYR A 48 7.49 -12.19 -12.52
CA TYR A 48 7.21 -11.18 -11.49
C TYR A 48 7.54 -9.78 -12.03
N GLN A 49 6.53 -9.03 -12.48
CA GLN A 49 6.72 -7.71 -13.09
C GLN A 49 7.07 -6.64 -12.06
N VAL A 50 6.70 -6.83 -10.79
CA VAL A 50 6.98 -5.87 -9.71
C VAL A 50 7.63 -6.56 -8.52
N SER A 51 8.74 -5.98 -8.06
CA SER A 51 9.44 -6.39 -6.85
C SER A 51 9.55 -5.23 -5.88
N LEU A 52 9.18 -5.41 -4.62
CA LEU A 52 9.04 -4.32 -3.64
C LEU A 52 9.96 -4.49 -2.44
N HIS A 53 10.66 -3.43 -2.07
CA HIS A 53 11.13 -3.21 -0.70
C HIS A 53 10.05 -2.42 0.03
N VAL A 54 9.61 -2.94 1.16
CA VAL A 54 8.49 -2.37 1.90
C VAL A 54 9.00 -1.70 3.16
N ILE A 55 8.66 -0.44 3.37
CA ILE A 55 8.94 0.26 4.63
C ILE A 55 7.69 0.13 5.51
N ALA A 56 7.83 -0.55 6.65
CA ALA A 56 6.80 -0.67 7.68
C ALA A 56 6.64 0.67 8.42
N GLY A 57 5.68 1.48 7.98
CA GLY A 57 5.51 2.84 8.45
C GLY A 57 4.15 3.42 8.09
N ASN A 58 3.69 4.40 8.86
CA ASN A 58 2.43 5.05 8.57
C ASN A 58 2.63 6.05 7.41
N PRO A 59 1.95 5.91 6.26
CA PRO A 59 2.19 6.72 5.06
C PRO A 59 1.66 8.17 5.16
N MET A 60 1.58 8.74 6.36
CA MET A 60 1.27 10.13 6.62
C MET A 60 2.50 11.04 6.48
N HIS A 61 2.23 12.27 6.08
CA HIS A 61 3.24 13.33 5.93
C HIS A 61 4.09 13.55 7.18
N SER A 62 3.52 13.42 8.38
CA SER A 62 4.23 13.58 9.65
C SER A 62 5.35 12.55 9.88
N LYS A 63 5.42 11.48 9.10
CA LYS A 63 6.44 10.42 9.18
C LYS A 63 7.35 10.36 7.95
N HIS A 64 7.11 11.23 6.96
CA HIS A 64 7.76 11.23 5.65
C HIS A 64 9.29 11.27 5.73
N GLN A 65 9.87 12.12 6.58
CA GLN A 65 11.33 12.20 6.75
C GLN A 65 11.97 10.86 7.16
N ALA A 66 11.31 10.11 8.05
CA ALA A 66 11.82 8.81 8.47
C ALA A 66 11.76 7.77 7.34
N HIS A 67 10.72 7.84 6.48
CA HIS A 67 10.63 6.97 5.31
C HIS A 67 11.68 7.31 4.26
N VAL A 68 11.89 8.60 3.96
CA VAL A 68 12.94 9.06 3.04
C VAL A 68 14.30 8.59 3.50
N ALA A 69 14.65 8.83 4.78
CA ALA A 69 15.92 8.39 5.33
C ALA A 69 16.10 6.86 5.22
N THR A 70 15.04 6.10 5.47
CA THR A 70 15.06 4.64 5.33
C THR A 70 15.22 4.22 3.87
N ALA A 71 14.51 4.85 2.93
CA ALA A 71 14.61 4.57 1.51
C ALA A 71 16.01 4.87 0.95
N CYS A 72 16.60 6.00 1.33
CA CYS A 72 17.98 6.34 0.92
C CYS A 72 18.98 5.29 1.42
N LYS A 73 18.79 4.73 2.63
CA LYS A 73 19.62 3.63 3.12
C LYS A 73 19.40 2.34 2.34
N ILE A 74 18.15 1.96 2.06
CA ILE A 74 17.85 0.78 1.22
C ILE A 74 18.55 0.91 -0.14
N ILE A 75 18.46 2.09 -0.77
CA ILE A 75 19.09 2.35 -2.07
C ILE A 75 20.62 2.18 -1.98
N ARG A 76 21.25 2.77 -0.95
CA ARG A 76 22.72 2.76 -0.77
C ARG A 76 23.31 1.45 -0.27
N GLU A 77 22.55 0.65 0.48
CA GLU A 77 23.09 -0.54 1.14
C GLU A 77 22.60 -1.84 0.50
N ILE A 78 21.37 -1.87 -0.04
CA ILE A 78 20.74 -3.09 -0.56
C ILE A 78 20.67 -3.09 -2.08
N CYS A 79 20.30 -1.95 -2.67
CA CYS A 79 20.23 -1.81 -4.11
C CYS A 79 21.57 -1.36 -4.72
N LEU A 80 22.63 -1.23 -3.91
CA LEU A 80 23.94 -0.78 -4.37
C LEU A 80 24.43 -1.61 -5.57
N HIS A 81 24.96 -0.93 -6.59
CA HIS A 81 25.46 -1.53 -7.82
C HIS A 81 24.42 -2.27 -8.68
N ARG A 82 23.11 -2.11 -8.41
CA ARG A 82 22.07 -2.54 -9.36
C ARG A 82 22.01 -1.59 -10.54
N GLU A 83 21.76 -2.13 -11.74
CA GLU A 83 21.66 -1.34 -12.96
C GLU A 83 20.22 -0.88 -13.21
N HIS A 84 19.94 0.40 -12.94
CA HIS A 84 18.69 1.07 -13.33
C HIS A 84 19.01 2.30 -14.15
N LYS A 85 18.68 2.28 -15.45
CA LYS A 85 18.93 3.41 -16.37
C LYS A 85 18.01 4.61 -16.11
N ALA A 86 16.79 4.34 -15.66
CA ALA A 86 15.77 5.34 -15.37
C ALA A 86 15.05 5.02 -14.06
N VAL A 87 14.95 6.03 -13.20
CA VAL A 87 14.38 5.92 -11.86
C VAL A 87 13.25 6.94 -11.70
N PHE A 88 12.12 6.45 -11.21
CA PHE A 88 10.99 7.27 -10.85
C PHE A 88 11.03 7.61 -9.35
N ILE A 89 10.91 8.90 -9.02
CA ILE A 89 10.75 9.37 -7.63
C ILE A 89 9.39 10.06 -7.53
N ALA A 90 8.56 9.62 -6.58
CA ALA A 90 7.28 10.26 -6.29
C ALA A 90 7.33 10.96 -4.93
N THR A 91 6.92 12.23 -4.89
CA THR A 91 6.83 12.98 -3.63
C THR A 91 5.52 13.73 -3.46
N ASP A 92 5.24 14.19 -2.24
CA ASP A 92 4.22 15.21 -2.01
C ASP A 92 4.50 16.50 -2.78
N LYS A 93 3.46 17.31 -2.97
CA LYS A 93 3.57 18.67 -3.55
C LYS A 93 4.31 19.58 -2.58
N ASP A 94 5.29 20.32 -3.10
CA ASP A 94 6.03 21.31 -2.32
C ASP A 94 5.09 22.47 -1.89
N LYS A 95 4.82 22.57 -0.59
CA LYS A 95 4.13 23.72 0.01
C LYS A 95 5.20 24.72 0.41
N GLY A 96 5.63 25.55 -0.55
CA GLY A 96 6.75 26.50 -0.46
C GLY A 96 6.68 27.61 0.61
N ALA A 97 6.06 27.38 1.77
CA ALA A 97 6.06 28.30 2.91
C ALA A 97 6.71 27.62 4.12
N LYS A 98 8.01 27.93 4.35
CA LYS A 98 8.88 27.52 5.47
C LYS A 98 9.75 26.26 5.28
N GLY A 99 10.54 26.23 4.20
CA GLY A 99 11.97 25.92 4.37
C GLY A 99 12.49 24.50 4.10
N THR A 100 11.71 23.58 3.53
CA THR A 100 12.28 22.33 2.98
C THR A 100 11.72 22.06 1.59
N LYS A 101 12.11 22.92 0.63
CA LYS A 101 11.83 22.67 -0.78
C LYS A 101 12.55 21.40 -1.21
N GLY A 102 11.81 20.42 -1.72
CA GLY A 102 12.39 19.24 -2.39
C GLY A 102 13.34 18.36 -1.59
N ALA A 103 13.54 18.57 -0.29
CA ALA A 103 14.57 17.85 0.49
C ALA A 103 14.46 16.33 0.33
N GLY A 104 13.24 15.79 0.42
CA GLY A 104 13.02 14.36 0.21
C GLY A 104 13.36 13.87 -1.21
N ALA A 105 13.01 14.62 -2.25
CA ALA A 105 13.32 14.24 -3.64
C ALA A 105 14.81 14.33 -3.93
N GLN A 106 15.47 15.38 -3.44
CA GLN A 106 16.91 15.60 -3.59
C GLN A 106 17.72 14.55 -2.84
N ASP A 107 17.33 14.21 -1.61
CA ASP A 107 17.98 13.17 -0.81
C ASP A 107 17.90 11.80 -1.49
N ILE A 108 16.73 11.44 -2.03
CA ILE A 108 16.54 10.20 -2.78
C ILE A 108 17.34 10.25 -4.09
N ALA A 109 17.31 11.36 -4.82
CA ALA A 109 18.04 11.51 -6.08
C ALA A 109 19.55 11.40 -5.87
N ALA A 110 20.08 11.95 -4.78
CA ALA A 110 21.48 11.78 -4.40
C ALA A 110 21.78 10.29 -4.13
N ALA A 111 20.98 9.62 -3.30
CA ALA A 111 21.16 8.19 -3.02
C ALA A 111 21.11 7.33 -4.30
N VAL A 112 20.21 7.66 -5.24
CA VAL A 112 20.10 7.01 -6.55
C VAL A 112 21.38 7.19 -7.37
N ARG A 113 21.89 8.42 -7.50
CA ARG A 113 23.11 8.68 -8.27
C ARG A 113 24.33 8.03 -7.64
N ASP A 114 24.41 8.02 -6.30
CA ASP A 114 25.47 7.33 -5.56
C ASP A 114 25.45 5.82 -5.85
N SER A 115 24.26 5.22 -5.98
CA SER A 115 24.10 3.76 -5.98
C SER A 115 23.98 3.13 -7.37
N PHE A 116 23.32 3.82 -8.31
CA PHE A 116 23.09 3.36 -9.69
C PHE A 116 23.96 4.08 -10.71
N GLY A 117 24.69 5.12 -10.28
CA GLY A 117 25.61 5.90 -11.11
C GLY A 117 25.08 7.29 -11.49
N ALA A 118 26.00 8.23 -11.67
CA ALA A 118 25.70 9.64 -11.91
C ALA A 118 24.89 9.90 -13.19
N ALA A 119 25.00 9.02 -14.20
CA ALA A 119 24.28 9.12 -15.47
C ALA A 119 22.83 8.61 -15.42
N THR A 120 22.37 8.11 -14.27
CA THR A 120 21.00 7.60 -14.09
C THR A 120 19.97 8.69 -14.35
N THR A 121 19.02 8.43 -15.25
CA THR A 121 17.92 9.36 -15.52
C THR A 121 16.94 9.33 -14.35
N ILE A 122 16.61 10.50 -13.81
CA ILE A 122 15.66 10.62 -12.70
C ILE A 122 14.43 11.36 -13.19
N VAL A 123 13.28 10.68 -13.18
CA VAL A 123 11.97 11.28 -13.40
C VAL A 123 11.36 11.55 -12.03
N HIS A 124 11.16 12.82 -11.69
CA HIS A 124 10.52 13.22 -10.44
C HIS A 124 9.13 13.76 -10.72
N LEU A 125 8.10 13.16 -10.11
CA LEU A 125 6.73 13.68 -10.16
C LEU A 125 6.20 13.93 -8.76
N GLU A 126 5.58 15.10 -8.59
CA GLU A 126 4.78 15.38 -7.41
C GLU A 126 3.40 14.73 -7.51
N ARG A 127 2.82 14.38 -6.36
CA ARG A 127 1.52 13.70 -6.20
C ARG A 127 0.41 14.15 -7.17
N GLY A 128 0.25 15.46 -7.36
CA GLY A 128 -0.78 16.03 -8.23
C GLY A 128 -0.60 15.73 -9.73
N ARG A 129 0.62 15.36 -10.16
CA ARG A 129 0.96 15.04 -11.55
C ARG A 129 1.02 13.54 -11.84
N ILE A 130 1.13 12.69 -10.81
CA ILE A 130 1.33 11.24 -10.97
C ILE A 130 0.23 10.59 -11.80
N ARG A 131 -1.04 10.89 -11.52
CA ARG A 131 -2.19 10.24 -12.19
C ARG A 131 -2.33 10.65 -13.67
N GLY A 132 -1.80 11.81 -14.06
CA GLY A 132 -1.98 12.39 -15.40
C GLY A 132 -0.73 12.40 -16.27
N SER A 133 0.41 11.92 -15.79
CA SER A 133 1.67 11.94 -16.54
C SER A 133 2.09 10.53 -16.97
N ASN A 134 2.68 10.46 -18.16
CA ASN A 134 3.27 9.25 -18.72
C ASN A 134 4.81 9.29 -18.73
N GLU A 135 5.43 10.29 -18.11
CA GLU A 135 6.88 10.53 -18.14
C GLU A 135 7.70 9.38 -17.50
N ALA A 136 7.11 8.65 -16.54
CA ALA A 136 7.80 7.56 -15.83
C ALA A 136 7.81 6.23 -16.59
N GLY A 137 7.29 6.17 -17.82
CA GLY A 137 7.00 4.92 -18.55
C GLY A 137 8.20 4.00 -18.80
N GLU A 138 9.42 4.52 -18.77
CA GLU A 138 10.65 3.73 -18.97
C GLU A 138 11.39 3.44 -17.65
N CYS A 139 10.87 3.92 -16.52
CA CYS A 139 11.51 3.75 -15.22
C CYS A 139 11.40 2.31 -14.74
N THR A 140 12.55 1.69 -14.47
CA THR A 140 12.66 0.30 -13.95
C THR A 140 12.86 0.25 -12.43
N PHE A 141 13.05 1.42 -11.80
CA PHE A 141 13.03 1.58 -10.35
C PHE A 141 12.03 2.68 -9.95
N ALA A 142 11.31 2.50 -8.86
CA ALA A 142 10.34 3.48 -8.35
C ALA A 142 10.48 3.70 -6.83
N CYS A 143 10.86 4.90 -6.40
CA CYS A 143 10.89 5.26 -4.98
C CYS A 143 9.68 6.10 -4.60
N LEU A 144 8.73 5.49 -3.88
CA LEU A 144 7.49 6.11 -3.42
C LEU A 144 7.50 6.45 -1.94
N ALA A 145 8.62 6.25 -1.24
CA ALA A 145 8.78 6.62 0.16
C ALA A 145 8.62 8.14 0.39
N GLY A 146 8.76 8.91 -0.68
CA GLY A 146 8.57 10.34 -0.72
C GLY A 146 7.10 10.81 -0.68
N LEU A 147 6.16 9.89 -0.90
CA LEU A 147 4.76 10.19 -1.16
C LEU A 147 3.92 9.91 0.08
N SER A 148 3.17 10.92 0.55
CA SER A 148 2.15 10.69 1.57
C SER A 148 0.86 10.21 0.93
N LEU A 149 0.42 9.02 1.32
CA LEU A 149 -0.82 8.42 0.84
C LEU A 149 -1.96 8.98 1.68
N PHE A 150 -2.53 10.11 1.26
CA PHE A 150 -3.58 10.77 2.02
C PHE A 150 -4.78 11.17 1.17
N THR A 151 -5.89 10.45 1.29
CA THR A 151 -7.21 11.00 1.00
C THR A 151 -7.62 11.94 2.13
N THR A 152 -8.18 13.10 1.80
CA THR A 152 -8.67 14.04 2.81
C THR A 152 -9.64 13.34 3.77
N VAL A 153 -9.58 13.70 5.06
CA VAL A 153 -10.53 13.19 6.07
C VAL A 153 -11.97 13.37 5.60
N ASP A 154 -12.22 14.48 4.91
CA ASP A 154 -13.50 14.82 4.31
C ASP A 154 -13.91 13.80 3.23
N ASN A 155 -13.02 13.42 2.31
CA ASN A 155 -13.32 12.40 1.28
C ASN A 155 -13.61 11.03 1.93
N VAL A 156 -12.81 10.63 2.90
CA VAL A 156 -12.99 9.36 3.62
C VAL A 156 -14.30 9.37 4.40
N GLY A 157 -14.62 10.49 5.08
CA GLY A 157 -15.83 10.66 5.86
C GLY A 157 -17.09 10.72 4.99
N ALA A 158 -17.01 11.38 3.85
CA ALA A 158 -18.09 11.42 2.86
C ALA A 158 -18.38 10.02 2.29
N ALA A 159 -17.34 9.31 1.82
CA ALA A 159 -17.48 7.94 1.33
C ALA A 159 -18.06 7.00 2.39
N ALA A 160 -17.58 7.09 3.64
CA ALA A 160 -18.11 6.31 4.76
C ALA A 160 -19.58 6.62 5.03
N SER A 161 -19.97 7.90 4.96
CA SER A 161 -21.34 8.32 5.19
C SER A 161 -22.29 7.80 4.10
N ILE A 162 -21.84 7.84 2.84
CA ILE A 162 -22.59 7.31 1.69
C ILE A 162 -22.78 5.81 1.83
N LEU A 163 -21.70 5.05 2.06
CA LEU A 163 -21.74 3.58 2.14
C LEU A 163 -22.61 3.09 3.31
N THR A 164 -22.55 3.78 4.46
CA THR A 164 -23.35 3.39 5.63
C THR A 164 -24.76 3.98 5.63
N ARG A 165 -25.08 4.87 4.68
CA ARG A 165 -26.31 5.69 4.64
C ARG A 165 -26.57 6.42 5.96
N ARG A 166 -25.50 6.82 6.66
CA ARG A 166 -25.54 7.45 7.99
C ARG A 166 -24.54 8.59 8.07
N THR A 167 -24.84 9.59 8.88
CA THR A 167 -23.85 10.63 9.21
C THR A 167 -22.79 10.06 10.14
N ILE A 168 -21.52 10.18 9.76
CA ILE A 168 -20.41 9.76 10.61
C ILE A 168 -20.21 10.77 11.76
N PRO A 169 -20.18 10.32 13.04
CA PRO A 169 -19.92 11.22 14.16
C PRO A 169 -18.48 11.75 14.09
N VAL A 170 -18.33 13.06 13.99
CA VAL A 170 -17.04 13.73 13.81
C VAL A 170 -16.20 13.68 15.10
N ILE A 171 -16.80 13.95 16.25
CA ILE A 171 -16.15 13.89 17.58
C ILE A 171 -16.86 12.82 18.41
N PRO A 172 -16.13 11.97 19.17
CA PRO A 172 -14.67 11.90 19.28
C PRO A 172 -14.03 10.95 18.24
N HIS A 173 -14.78 10.48 17.24
CA HIS A 173 -14.36 9.33 16.43
C HIS A 173 -13.42 9.67 15.27
N VAL A 174 -13.54 10.87 14.70
CA VAL A 174 -12.68 11.36 13.60
C VAL A 174 -11.72 12.41 14.13
N PHE A 175 -12.19 13.32 14.97
CA PHE A 175 -11.39 14.31 15.69
C PHE A 175 -11.54 14.11 17.20
N SER A 176 -10.47 14.38 17.94
CA SER A 176 -10.50 14.42 19.40
C SER A 176 -11.25 15.67 19.89
N PRO A 177 -11.62 15.77 21.18
CA PRO A 177 -12.35 16.92 21.71
C PRO A 177 -11.67 18.28 21.49
N ASN A 178 -10.34 18.29 21.38
CA ASN A 178 -9.52 19.47 21.08
C ASN A 178 -9.40 19.79 19.56
N GLY A 179 -10.10 19.07 18.69
CA GLY A 179 -10.10 19.29 17.25
C GLY A 179 -8.93 18.71 16.45
N SER A 180 -7.98 18.00 17.09
CA SER A 180 -6.93 17.28 16.35
C SER A 180 -7.46 15.98 15.74
N LEU A 181 -6.83 15.51 14.66
CA LEU A 181 -7.22 14.26 14.01
C LEU A 181 -7.03 13.08 14.98
N ASN A 182 -8.09 12.29 15.19
CA ASN A 182 -8.06 11.14 16.09
C ASN A 182 -7.67 9.87 15.32
N THR A 183 -6.37 9.73 15.08
CA THR A 183 -5.79 8.58 14.39
C THR A 183 -4.76 7.87 15.28
N PRO A 184 -5.19 7.08 16.29
CA PRO A 184 -4.26 6.32 17.14
C PRO A 184 -3.46 5.33 16.29
N GLY A 185 -2.14 5.29 16.47
CA GLY A 185 -1.24 4.54 15.57
C GLY A 185 -1.31 4.99 14.11
N GLY A 186 -1.87 6.17 13.87
CA GLY A 186 -2.11 6.77 12.57
C GLY A 186 -3.20 6.10 11.73
N ARG A 187 -4.16 5.44 12.37
CA ARG A 187 -5.35 4.84 11.71
C ARG A 187 -6.63 5.46 12.21
N PHE A 188 -7.63 5.61 11.34
CA PHE A 188 -8.96 6.01 11.78
C PHE A 188 -9.52 5.02 12.80
N LYS A 189 -10.14 5.54 13.86
CA LYS A 189 -10.79 4.71 14.90
C LYS A 189 -11.99 3.94 14.34
N LEU A 190 -12.75 4.56 13.43
CA LEU A 190 -13.89 3.93 12.78
C LEU A 190 -13.42 2.94 11.72
N LYS A 191 -13.85 1.68 11.84
CA LYS A 191 -13.49 0.58 10.93
C LYS A 191 -13.77 0.94 9.47
N ILE A 192 -14.95 1.46 9.16
CA ILE A 192 -15.33 1.82 7.77
C ILE A 192 -14.43 2.91 7.18
N MET A 193 -14.09 3.95 7.94
CA MET A 193 -13.18 5.00 7.47
C MET A 193 -11.75 4.49 7.30
N ARG A 194 -11.31 3.59 8.19
CA ARG A 194 -10.00 2.95 8.09
C ARG A 194 -9.88 2.10 6.81
N GLU A 195 -10.92 1.34 6.48
CA GLU A 195 -10.98 0.51 5.26
C GLU A 195 -10.97 1.37 4.00
N ILE A 196 -11.81 2.41 3.94
CA ILE A 196 -11.85 3.35 2.81
C ILE A 196 -10.50 4.03 2.62
N TYR A 197 -9.92 4.54 3.71
CA TYR A 197 -8.60 5.17 3.67
C TYR A 197 -7.53 4.20 3.14
N ALA A 198 -7.53 2.95 3.61
CA ALA A 198 -6.60 1.93 3.14
C ALA A 198 -6.76 1.65 1.66
N LEU A 199 -7.99 1.43 1.19
CA LEU A 199 -8.27 1.16 -0.22
C LEU A 199 -7.84 2.32 -1.12
N SER A 200 -8.15 3.57 -0.74
CA SER A 200 -7.75 4.73 -1.52
C SER A 200 -6.23 4.96 -1.55
N ALA A 201 -5.54 4.69 -0.43
CA ALA A 201 -4.09 4.78 -0.37
C ALA A 201 -3.41 3.69 -1.21
N LEU A 202 -3.94 2.47 -1.19
CA LEU A 202 -3.44 1.36 -2.00
C LEU A 202 -3.71 1.56 -3.49
N ASP A 203 -4.86 2.15 -3.85
CA ASP A 203 -5.14 2.59 -5.23
C ASP A 203 -4.12 3.63 -5.71
N GLU A 204 -3.76 4.58 -4.86
CA GLU A 204 -2.75 5.57 -5.22
C GLU A 204 -1.37 4.92 -5.42
N LEU A 205 -0.96 3.99 -4.57
CA LEU A 205 0.26 3.20 -4.78
C LEU A 205 0.21 2.39 -6.08
N TYR A 206 -0.91 1.70 -6.35
CA TYR A 206 -1.16 0.97 -7.58
C TYR A 206 -0.94 1.85 -8.79
N GLN A 207 -1.69 2.96 -8.88
CA GLN A 207 -1.66 3.85 -10.04
C GLN A 207 -0.26 4.43 -10.25
N THR A 208 0.44 4.73 -9.16
CA THR A 208 1.79 5.29 -9.20
C THR A 208 2.80 4.28 -9.74
N LEU A 209 2.78 3.03 -9.27
CA LEU A 209 3.65 1.97 -9.77
C LEU A 209 3.30 1.60 -11.23
N TRP A 210 2.02 1.51 -11.57
CA TRP A 210 1.56 1.17 -12.91
C TRP A 210 1.83 2.23 -13.98
N ARG A 211 2.35 3.41 -13.63
CA ARG A 211 2.81 4.41 -14.62
C ARG A 211 4.27 4.22 -15.04
N THR A 212 4.98 3.32 -14.37
CA THR A 212 6.38 3.03 -14.65
C THR A 212 6.52 1.99 -15.78
N ALA A 213 7.68 1.35 -15.94
CA ALA A 213 7.91 0.34 -16.97
C ALA A 213 6.90 -0.81 -16.95
N VAL A 214 6.22 -1.07 -15.82
CA VAL A 214 5.18 -2.10 -15.74
C VAL A 214 4.09 -1.92 -16.80
N ARG A 215 3.72 -0.67 -17.12
CA ARG A 215 2.69 -0.37 -18.15
C ARG A 215 3.09 -0.83 -19.55
N ASN A 216 4.39 -0.93 -19.80
CA ASN A 216 5.01 -1.35 -21.04
C ASN A 216 5.45 -2.82 -20.97
N ASN A 217 4.86 -3.61 -20.05
CA ASN A 217 5.26 -4.99 -19.74
C ASN A 217 6.71 -5.13 -19.25
N GLY A 218 7.31 -4.05 -18.76
CA GLY A 218 8.65 -4.03 -18.16
C GLY A 218 8.63 -4.49 -16.70
N ARG A 219 9.81 -4.88 -16.19
CA ARG A 219 10.00 -5.20 -14.77
C ARG A 219 10.36 -3.94 -13.98
N VAL A 220 9.83 -3.83 -12.77
CA VAL A 220 10.05 -2.69 -11.89
C VAL A 220 10.38 -3.15 -10.48
N GLU A 221 11.46 -2.60 -9.94
CA GLU A 221 11.78 -2.67 -8.52
C GLU A 221 11.29 -1.39 -7.83
N GLY A 222 10.66 -1.49 -6.66
CA GLY A 222 10.04 -0.35 -6.00
C GLY A 222 10.29 -0.28 -4.51
N ILE A 223 10.31 0.93 -3.95
CA ILE A 223 10.24 1.18 -2.51
C ILE A 223 8.89 1.79 -2.19
N VAL A 224 8.10 1.12 -1.35
CA VAL A 224 6.76 1.59 -0.92
C VAL A 224 6.66 1.63 0.60
N VAL A 225 5.75 2.44 1.12
CA VAL A 225 5.47 2.54 2.55
C VAL A 225 4.09 1.96 2.82
N VAL A 226 4.00 0.96 3.68
CA VAL A 226 2.72 0.40 4.14
C VAL A 226 2.76 0.23 5.67
N PRO A 227 1.63 0.44 6.37
CA PRO A 227 1.63 0.48 7.82
C PRO A 227 1.75 -0.90 8.48
N ASP A 228 1.26 -1.96 7.85
CA ASP A 228 1.22 -3.31 8.43
C ASP A 228 0.94 -4.43 7.42
N ALA A 229 0.87 -5.65 7.97
CA ALA A 229 0.51 -6.88 7.28
C ALA A 229 -0.90 -6.85 6.65
N GLU A 230 -1.87 -6.15 7.23
CA GLU A 230 -3.22 -6.04 6.65
C GLU A 230 -3.15 -5.30 5.32
N TRP A 231 -2.48 -4.15 5.27
CA TRP A 231 -2.29 -3.40 4.01
C TRP A 231 -1.47 -4.17 3.00
N LEU A 232 -0.44 -4.88 3.45
CA LEU A 232 0.36 -5.72 2.57
C LEU A 232 -0.46 -6.88 1.97
N SER A 233 -1.38 -7.47 2.76
CA SER A 233 -2.30 -8.53 2.29
C SER A 233 -3.22 -7.97 1.22
N ILE A 234 -3.82 -6.80 1.50
CA ILE A 234 -4.70 -6.15 0.55
C ILE A 234 -3.92 -5.82 -0.71
N LEU A 235 -2.74 -5.20 -0.63
CA LEU A 235 -1.89 -4.92 -1.79
C LEU A 235 -1.67 -6.20 -2.63
N TRP A 236 -1.34 -7.32 -1.99
CA TRP A 236 -1.13 -8.62 -2.64
C TRP A 236 -2.38 -9.18 -3.32
N ARG A 237 -3.57 -8.91 -2.78
CA ARG A 237 -4.86 -9.28 -3.38
C ARG A 237 -5.28 -8.36 -4.51
N THR A 238 -5.00 -7.06 -4.37
CA THR A 238 -5.67 -6.02 -5.14
C THR A 238 -4.83 -5.46 -6.27
N VAL A 239 -3.54 -5.26 -6.03
CA VAL A 239 -2.76 -4.35 -6.86
C VAL A 239 -2.03 -5.06 -7.99
N MET A 240 -1.48 -6.25 -7.76
CA MET A 240 -0.90 -7.09 -8.80
C MET A 240 -0.87 -8.52 -8.26
N PRO A 241 -1.66 -9.48 -8.80
CA PRO A 241 -1.46 -10.86 -8.42
C PRO A 241 -0.03 -11.26 -8.78
N GLY A 242 0.79 -11.53 -7.77
CA GLY A 242 2.17 -12.00 -7.96
C GLY A 242 3.23 -10.90 -8.06
N PHE A 243 3.13 -9.76 -7.35
CA PHE A 243 4.36 -9.03 -7.03
C PHE A 243 5.19 -9.81 -6.00
N ARG A 244 6.50 -9.55 -5.96
CA ARG A 244 7.40 -10.11 -4.96
C ARG A 244 7.77 -9.05 -3.94
N THR A 245 7.69 -9.36 -2.65
CA THR A 245 8.34 -8.52 -1.63
C THR A 245 9.75 -9.06 -1.38
N HIS A 246 10.77 -8.19 -1.49
CA HIS A 246 12.15 -8.52 -1.16
C HIS A 246 12.35 -8.60 0.35
N ALA A 247 11.96 -7.54 1.06
CA ALA A 247 12.10 -7.43 2.50
C ALA A 247 11.14 -6.36 3.05
N VAL A 248 10.88 -6.43 4.35
CA VAL A 248 10.11 -5.43 5.09
C VAL A 248 11.02 -4.73 6.11
N HIS A 249 11.25 -3.44 5.88
CA HIS A 249 12.15 -2.57 6.64
C HIS A 249 11.36 -1.70 7.62
N LYS A 250 11.68 -1.81 8.89
CA LYS A 250 11.17 -0.95 9.95
C LYS A 250 12.17 0.17 10.25
N PRO A 251 11.79 1.45 10.16
CA PRO A 251 12.65 2.57 10.53
C PRO A 251 13.17 2.42 11.97
N SER A 252 14.44 2.74 12.19
CA SER A 252 15.09 2.68 13.50
C SER A 252 16.17 3.75 13.66
N ALA A 253 16.56 4.08 14.90
CA ALA A 253 17.60 5.07 15.16
C ALA A 253 18.96 4.73 14.51
N ARG A 254 19.26 3.44 14.30
CA ARG A 254 20.51 2.97 13.67
C ARG A 254 20.35 2.68 12.16
N GLY A 255 19.23 3.06 11.53
CA GLY A 255 18.91 2.70 10.14
C GLY A 255 17.58 2.00 10.04
N PHE A 256 17.56 0.72 9.67
CA PHE A 256 16.34 -0.08 9.67
C PHE A 256 16.58 -1.45 10.30
N LYS A 257 15.48 -2.09 10.71
CA LYS A 257 15.45 -3.49 11.14
C LYS A 257 14.43 -4.24 10.30
N ILE A 258 14.52 -5.56 10.26
CA ILE A 258 13.48 -6.37 9.62
C ILE A 258 12.23 -6.36 10.52
N ASP A 259 11.06 -6.10 9.95
CA ASP A 259 9.79 -6.31 10.65
C ASP A 259 9.40 -7.79 10.55
N LEU A 260 9.76 -8.57 11.58
CA LEU A 260 9.56 -10.02 11.60
C LEU A 260 8.10 -10.45 11.35
N SER A 261 7.12 -9.66 11.78
CA SER A 261 5.70 -10.00 11.61
C SER A 261 5.25 -9.92 10.16
N MET A 262 5.68 -8.86 9.45
CA MET A 262 5.38 -8.68 8.04
C MET A 262 6.31 -9.53 7.16
N ASP A 263 7.54 -9.78 7.57
CA ASP A 263 8.48 -10.64 6.87
C ASP A 263 8.02 -12.10 6.86
N GLY A 264 7.51 -12.61 7.99
CA GLY A 264 6.88 -13.93 8.05
C GLY A 264 5.67 -14.05 7.12
N MET A 265 4.90 -12.96 6.97
CA MET A 265 3.81 -12.91 5.99
C MET A 265 4.33 -12.95 4.55
N VAL A 266 5.38 -12.19 4.23
CA VAL A 266 6.04 -12.22 2.91
C VAL A 266 6.51 -13.64 2.58
N PHE A 267 7.16 -14.30 3.54
CA PHE A 267 7.58 -15.69 3.40
C PHE A 267 6.39 -16.61 3.07
N LEU A 268 5.32 -16.55 3.87
CA LEU A 268 4.12 -17.38 3.68
C LEU A 268 3.41 -17.12 2.36
N MET A 269 3.45 -15.90 1.84
CA MET A 269 2.84 -15.58 0.54
C MET A 269 3.72 -15.99 -0.64
N GLY A 270 5.05 -15.99 -0.47
CA GLY A 270 6.04 -16.33 -1.49
C GLY A 270 6.27 -17.83 -1.69
N VAL A 271 5.71 -18.69 -0.83
CA VAL A 271 5.80 -20.14 -0.99
C VAL A 271 4.92 -20.66 -2.12
N ALA A 272 5.36 -21.77 -2.74
CA ALA A 272 4.63 -22.42 -3.82
C ALA A 272 3.21 -22.83 -3.36
N PRO A 273 2.22 -22.76 -4.25
CA PRO A 273 0.89 -23.26 -3.96
C PRO A 273 0.88 -24.76 -3.64
N GLY A 274 -0.08 -25.19 -2.83
CA GLY A 274 -0.19 -26.56 -2.32
C GLY A 274 0.70 -26.85 -1.11
N ARG A 275 1.66 -25.98 -0.77
CA ARG A 275 2.52 -26.18 0.40
C ARG A 275 1.72 -26.03 1.70
N GLU A 276 1.99 -26.92 2.65
CA GLU A 276 1.31 -26.93 3.95
C GLU A 276 2.21 -26.48 5.09
N PHE A 277 1.57 -25.93 6.13
CA PHE A 277 2.20 -25.45 7.33
C PHE A 277 1.36 -25.81 8.56
N GLN A 278 2.03 -26.15 9.65
CA GLN A 278 1.37 -26.24 10.95
C GLN A 278 0.83 -24.86 11.34
N LYS A 279 -0.45 -24.80 11.72
CA LYS A 279 -1.15 -23.58 12.16
C LYS A 279 -0.39 -22.83 13.25
N GLN A 280 0.23 -23.58 14.15
CA GLN A 280 1.02 -23.00 15.23
C GLN A 280 2.32 -22.34 14.74
N ASP A 281 2.96 -22.89 13.71
CA ASP A 281 4.17 -22.30 13.14
C ASP A 281 3.85 -21.08 12.27
N VAL A 282 2.69 -21.08 11.59
CA VAL A 282 2.16 -19.88 10.94
C VAL A 282 1.98 -18.74 11.95
N ALA A 283 1.40 -19.02 13.12
CA ALA A 283 1.24 -18.00 14.15
C ALA A 283 2.60 -17.46 14.64
N LYS A 284 3.60 -18.33 14.86
CA LYS A 284 4.96 -17.92 15.25
C LYS A 284 5.65 -17.09 14.17
N LEU A 285 5.53 -17.47 12.89
CA LEU A 285 6.09 -16.73 11.76
C LEU A 285 5.54 -15.31 11.68
N LEU A 286 4.26 -15.11 11.98
CA LEU A 286 3.63 -13.80 12.06
C LEU A 286 3.96 -13.03 13.36
N GLY A 287 4.83 -13.58 14.22
CA GLY A 287 5.31 -12.94 15.44
C GLY A 287 4.38 -13.10 16.65
N TYR A 288 3.33 -13.93 16.57
CA TYR A 288 2.49 -14.25 17.73
C TYR A 288 3.24 -15.19 18.68
N LYS A 289 3.12 -14.94 19.98
CA LYS A 289 3.80 -15.68 21.06
C LYS A 289 2.80 -16.48 21.88
N GLY A 290 3.29 -17.46 22.65
CA GLY A 290 2.48 -18.28 23.56
C GLY A 290 2.31 -19.73 23.10
N LYS A 291 1.87 -20.60 24.01
CA LYS A 291 1.67 -22.03 23.74
C LYS A 291 0.53 -22.28 22.75
N ASP A 292 -0.52 -21.45 22.79
CA ASP A 292 -1.71 -21.55 21.95
C ASP A 292 -1.85 -20.34 20.99
N ALA A 293 -0.72 -19.77 20.56
CA ALA A 293 -0.66 -18.57 19.71
C ALA A 293 -1.66 -18.58 18.53
N TRP A 294 -1.84 -19.73 17.86
CA TRP A 294 -2.86 -19.88 16.81
C TRP A 294 -4.28 -19.71 17.34
N LYS A 295 -4.67 -20.46 18.38
CA LYS A 295 -6.03 -20.49 18.91
C LYS A 295 -6.46 -19.10 19.40
N GLU A 296 -5.57 -18.39 20.07
CA GLU A 296 -5.80 -17.05 20.60
C GLU A 296 -5.92 -15.97 19.51
N ASN A 297 -5.25 -16.17 18.36
CA ASN A 297 -5.15 -15.14 17.32
C ASN A 297 -5.79 -15.55 15.98
N LYS A 298 -6.48 -16.70 15.91
CA LYS A 298 -7.07 -17.27 14.68
C LYS A 298 -7.82 -16.23 13.85
N ALA A 299 -8.70 -15.45 14.48
CA ALA A 299 -9.50 -14.45 13.78
C ALA A 299 -8.64 -13.35 13.12
N ARG A 300 -7.57 -12.90 13.80
CA ARG A 300 -6.63 -11.88 13.28
C ARG A 300 -5.75 -12.45 12.17
N ILE A 301 -5.23 -13.66 12.37
CA ILE A 301 -4.39 -14.35 11.38
C ILE A 301 -5.18 -14.61 10.09
N MET A 302 -6.39 -15.18 10.21
CA MET A 302 -7.22 -15.51 9.06
C MET A 302 -7.81 -14.28 8.37
N HIS A 303 -7.95 -13.14 9.06
CA HIS A 303 -8.30 -11.87 8.42
C HIS A 303 -7.24 -11.45 7.39
N VAL A 304 -5.96 -11.71 7.67
CA VAL A 304 -4.84 -11.38 6.78
C VAL A 304 -4.55 -12.49 5.76
N LEU A 305 -4.54 -13.75 6.20
CA LEU A 305 -4.10 -14.90 5.39
C LEU A 305 -5.22 -15.71 4.74
N GLY A 306 -6.46 -15.63 5.24
CA GLY A 306 -7.58 -16.46 4.78
C GLY A 306 -7.85 -16.44 3.27
N PRO A 307 -7.65 -15.31 2.56
CA PRO A 307 -7.76 -15.28 1.11
C PRO A 307 -6.73 -16.16 0.37
N PHE A 308 -5.60 -16.49 1.00
CA PHE A 308 -4.47 -17.19 0.38
C PHE A 308 -4.29 -18.63 0.88
N PHE A 309 -4.91 -18.96 2.00
CA PHE A 309 -4.79 -20.26 2.65
C PHE A 309 -6.15 -20.93 2.83
N GLU A 310 -6.14 -22.25 2.82
CA GLU A 310 -7.28 -23.12 3.12
C GLU A 310 -6.87 -24.17 4.15
N GLU A 311 -7.83 -24.99 4.60
CA GLU A 311 -7.48 -26.11 5.48
C GLU A 311 -6.63 -27.12 4.71
N GLY A 312 -5.55 -27.58 5.34
CA GLY A 312 -4.67 -28.59 4.75
C GLY A 312 -5.18 -30.00 4.97
N GLU A 313 -4.27 -30.96 4.90
CA GLU A 313 -4.57 -32.39 5.08
C GLU A 313 -5.29 -32.72 6.39
N ASN A 314 -5.13 -31.90 7.42
CA ASN A 314 -5.86 -32.05 8.68
C ASN A 314 -6.16 -30.70 9.35
N VAL A 315 -6.95 -30.74 10.43
CA VAL A 315 -7.40 -29.56 11.18
C VAL A 315 -6.28 -28.72 11.80
N GLN A 316 -5.05 -29.24 11.91
CA GLN A 316 -3.88 -28.50 12.40
C GLN A 316 -3.06 -27.84 11.28
N MET A 317 -3.36 -28.15 10.02
CA MET A 317 -2.61 -27.67 8.86
C MET A 317 -3.32 -26.53 8.14
N LEU A 318 -2.53 -25.60 7.61
CA LEU A 318 -2.94 -24.62 6.62
C LEU A 318 -2.22 -24.91 5.31
N LYS A 319 -2.98 -24.97 4.22
CA LYS A 319 -2.46 -25.19 2.88
C LYS A 319 -2.52 -23.90 2.06
N ARG A 320 -1.43 -23.57 1.37
CA ARG A 320 -1.41 -22.46 0.42
C ARG A 320 -2.32 -22.80 -0.75
N ARG A 321 -3.37 -22.00 -0.97
CA ARG A 321 -4.28 -22.17 -2.12
C ARG A 321 -3.50 -22.14 -3.44
N VAL A 322 -3.86 -23.01 -4.37
CA VAL A 322 -3.47 -22.90 -5.79
C VAL A 322 -3.85 -21.49 -6.25
N ALA A 323 -2.93 -20.81 -6.96
CA ALA A 323 -3.13 -19.42 -7.37
C ALA A 323 -4.53 -19.25 -7.95
N PHE A 324 -5.18 -18.16 -7.58
CA PHE A 324 -6.54 -17.81 -7.98
C PHE A 324 -6.56 -17.55 -9.50
N THR A 325 -6.53 -18.61 -10.31
CA THR A 325 -6.88 -18.55 -11.73
C THR A 325 -8.38 -18.32 -11.76
N GLY A 326 -8.80 -17.13 -12.19
CA GLY A 326 -10.08 -16.53 -11.84
C GLY A 326 -11.35 -17.31 -12.15
N THR A 327 -12.47 -16.66 -11.83
CA THR A 327 -13.88 -17.09 -11.97
C THR A 327 -14.48 -17.81 -10.76
N THR A 328 -14.53 -17.15 -9.61
CA THR A 328 -15.74 -17.27 -8.78
C THR A 328 -16.49 -15.96 -8.91
N ARG A 329 -17.57 -16.00 -9.70
CA ARG A 329 -18.62 -14.98 -9.65
C ARG A 329 -19.10 -14.90 -8.20
N LEU A 330 -18.97 -13.72 -7.59
CA LEU A 330 -19.90 -13.27 -6.57
C LEU A 330 -20.97 -12.45 -7.29
#